data_AF-A0A2K3JJ14-F1
#
_entry.id   AF-A0A2K3JJ14-F1
#
_cell.length_a   1.000
_cell.length_b   1.000
_cell.length_c   1.000
_cell.angle_alpha   90.00
_cell.angle_beta   90.00
_cell.angle_gamma   90.00
#
_symmetry.space_group_name_H-M   'P 1'
#
loop_
_entity.id
_entity.type
_entity.pdbx_description
1 polymer ?
#
loop_
_entity_poly.entity_id
_entity_poly.type
_entity_poly.pdbx_seq_one_letter_code
_entity_poly.pdbx_strand_id
1 'polypeptide(L)'
;MHQGIIPINQFFELEYRYYEKDPRYKYFNRRFEIYLIGKKGLRKTYVLHMDNCDTRPGKWAPHIHRASNVAKKLYFGVTTLNWNEIKENFLAAIIAEIGHEYKTDAKKAVVNLLSPKL
;
A
#
# COMPACT_ATOMS: atom_id res chain seq x y z
N MET A 1 1.34 -1.65 -17.51
CA MET A 1 1.70 -1.34 -16.11
C MET A 1 1.52 0.16 -15.83
N HIS A 2 0.92 0.56 -14.72
CA HIS A 2 0.75 1.95 -14.29
C HIS A 2 1.46 2.17 -12.95
N GLN A 3 2.37 3.15 -12.86
CA GLN A 3 3.18 3.39 -11.68
C GLN A 3 3.39 4.89 -11.45
N GLY A 4 3.73 5.27 -10.23
CA GLY A 4 3.97 6.67 -9.89
C GLY A 4 4.30 6.89 -8.43
N ILE A 5 4.44 8.17 -8.09
CA ILE A 5 4.79 8.64 -6.75
C ILE A 5 3.72 9.62 -6.28
N ILE A 6 3.27 9.45 -5.04
CA ILE A 6 2.37 10.39 -4.35
C ILE A 6 3.14 10.95 -3.15
N PRO A 7 3.53 12.23 -3.17
CA PRO A 7 4.22 12.83 -2.03
C PRO A 7 3.28 12.87 -0.81
N ILE A 8 3.80 12.52 0.37
CA ILE A 8 3.11 12.76 1.64
C ILE A 8 3.57 14.11 2.17
N ASN A 9 4.88 14.27 2.36
CA ASN A 9 5.50 15.52 2.80
C ASN A 9 6.98 15.56 2.34
N GLN A 10 7.78 16.47 2.92
CA GLN A 10 9.21 16.58 2.60
C GLN A 10 10.02 15.33 2.96
N PHE A 11 9.55 14.54 3.93
CA PHE A 11 10.25 13.37 4.47
C PHE A 11 9.70 12.04 3.95
N PHE A 12 8.48 11.99 3.43
CA PHE A 12 7.84 10.73 3.06
C PHE A 12 7.07 10.81 1.73
N GLU A 13 7.00 9.67 1.05
CA GLU A 13 6.19 9.49 -0.17
C GLU A 13 5.67 8.07 -0.30
N LEU A 14 4.61 7.92 -1.08
CA LEU A 14 4.11 6.63 -1.53
C LEU A 14 4.61 6.36 -2.95
N GLU A 15 5.24 5.23 -3.17
CA GLU A 15 5.52 4.72 -4.52
C GLU A 15 4.55 3.59 -4.83
N TYR A 16 3.84 3.65 -5.95
CA TYR A 16 2.87 2.62 -6.33
C TYR A 16 3.21 1.99 -7.69
N ARG A 17 2.86 0.72 -7.81
CA ARG A 17 2.95 -0.07 -9.04
C ARG A 17 1.67 -0.88 -9.18
N TYR A 18 0.94 -0.67 -10.26
CA TYR A 18 -0.25 -1.40 -10.66
C TYR A 18 0.07 -2.17 -11.94
N TYR A 19 0.02 -3.49 -11.88
CA TYR A 19 0.37 -4.37 -12.99
C TYR A 19 -0.77 -4.46 -14.01
N GLU A 20 -0.65 -5.34 -15.00
CA GLU A 20 -1.73 -5.56 -15.96
C GLU A 20 -2.90 -6.32 -15.33
N LYS A 21 -4.08 -6.17 -15.95
CA LYS A 21 -5.26 -6.91 -15.51
C LYS A 21 -5.08 -8.39 -15.86
N ASP A 22 -5.41 -9.26 -14.92
CA ASP A 22 -5.53 -10.69 -15.11
C ASP A 22 -7.01 -11.06 -15.30
N PRO A 23 -7.44 -11.41 -16.53
CA PRO A 23 -8.85 -11.66 -16.84
C PRO A 23 -9.42 -12.90 -16.13
N ARG A 24 -8.59 -13.74 -15.52
CA ARG A 24 -9.03 -14.94 -14.78
C ARG A 24 -9.73 -14.62 -13.47
N TYR A 25 -9.66 -13.37 -13.00
CA TYR A 25 -10.18 -12.97 -11.70
C TYR A 25 -11.25 -11.88 -11.82
N LYS A 26 -12.31 -12.00 -11.02
CA LYS A 26 -13.45 -11.06 -10.98
C LYS A 26 -13.20 -9.86 -10.06
N TYR A 27 -12.39 -10.04 -9.01
CA TYR A 27 -12.12 -9.04 -7.97
C TYR A 27 -10.62 -8.87 -7.77
N PHE A 28 -10.16 -7.63 -7.52
CA PHE A 28 -8.74 -7.27 -7.48
C PHE A 28 -7.94 -7.97 -8.59
N ASN A 29 -8.47 -7.91 -9.81
CA ASN A 29 -7.94 -8.58 -10.99
C ASN A 29 -6.66 -7.93 -11.52
N ARG A 30 -5.91 -7.25 -10.65
CA ARG A 30 -4.68 -6.55 -10.97
C ARG A 30 -3.77 -6.69 -9.77
N ARG A 31 -2.55 -7.16 -10.01
CA ARG A 31 -1.50 -7.12 -8.99
C ARG A 31 -1.14 -5.66 -8.70
N PHE A 32 -0.85 -5.34 -7.45
CA PHE A 32 -0.34 -4.03 -7.06
C PHE A 32 0.68 -4.13 -5.94
N GLU A 33 1.53 -3.11 -5.85
CA GLU A 33 2.51 -2.88 -4.79
C GLU A 33 2.50 -1.39 -4.46
N ILE A 34 2.41 -1.03 -3.18
CA ILE A 34 2.37 0.36 -2.71
C ILE A 34 3.33 0.48 -1.53
N TYR A 35 4.44 1.19 -1.72
CA TYR A 35 5.52 1.35 -0.76
C TYR A 35 5.45 2.71 -0.07
N LEU A 36 5.62 2.74 1.25
CA LEU A 36 5.97 3.92 2.00
C LEU A 36 7.50 4.07 2.01
N ILE A 37 7.97 5.17 1.46
CA ILE A 37 9.39 5.52 1.34
C ILE A 37 9.69 6.76 2.18
N GLY A 38 10.72 6.68 3.00
CA GLY A 38 11.34 7.81 3.68
C GLY A 38 12.41 8.46 2.79
N LYS A 39 12.44 9.79 2.78
CA LYS A 39 13.41 10.65 2.10
C LYS A 39 14.26 11.36 3.14
N LYS A 40 15.49 10.88 3.36
CA LYS A 40 16.46 11.57 4.22
C LYS A 40 17.65 11.99 3.35
N GLY A 41 17.67 13.27 2.97
CA GLY A 41 18.62 13.80 1.99
C GLY A 41 18.46 13.11 0.64
N LEU A 42 19.56 12.61 0.06
CA LEU A 42 19.55 11.87 -1.21
C LEU A 42 19.21 10.37 -1.07
N ARG A 43 18.97 9.89 0.15
CA ARG A 43 18.72 8.46 0.40
C ARG A 43 17.23 8.19 0.56
N LYS A 44 16.78 7.14 -0.12
CA LYS A 44 15.46 6.53 0.05
C LYS A 44 15.56 5.36 1.03
N THR A 45 14.73 5.37 2.06
CA THR A 45 14.62 4.29 3.03
C THR A 45 13.25 3.63 2.89
N TYR A 46 13.25 2.32 2.71
CA TYR A 46 12.01 1.55 2.70
C TYR A 46 11.47 1.40 4.13
N VAL A 47 10.19 1.74 4.34
CA VAL A 47 9.53 1.70 5.66
C VAL A 47 8.55 0.52 5.75
N LEU A 48 7.52 0.54 4.89
CA LEU A 48 6.52 -0.53 4.77
C LEU A 48 5.95 -0.57 3.36
N HIS A 49 5.24 -1.63 2.99
CA HIS A 49 4.44 -1.67 1.76
C HIS A 49 3.15 -2.46 1.94
N MET A 50 2.22 -2.23 1.02
CA MET A 50 1.03 -3.03 0.81
C MET A 50 1.08 -3.69 -0.57
N ASP A 51 0.83 -4.99 -0.66
CA ASP A 51 0.73 -5.71 -1.94
C ASP A 51 -0.40 -6.75 -1.94
N ASN A 52 -0.71 -7.33 -3.09
CA ASN A 52 -1.63 -8.48 -3.19
C ASN A 52 -0.96 -9.69 -3.89
N CYS A 53 0.35 -9.87 -3.69
CA CYS A 53 1.20 -10.79 -4.47
C CYS A 53 0.99 -12.30 -4.17
N ASP A 54 0.05 -12.71 -3.32
CA ASP A 54 -0.29 -14.13 -3.20
C ASP A 54 -1.13 -14.55 -4.41
N THR A 55 -0.43 -15.13 -5.39
CA THR A 55 -0.97 -15.57 -6.68
C THR A 55 -1.79 -16.85 -6.61
N ARG A 56 -1.92 -17.46 -5.43
CA ARG A 56 -2.76 -18.65 -5.26
C ARG A 56 -4.23 -18.28 -5.52
N PRO A 57 -4.99 -19.11 -6.26
CA PRO A 57 -6.40 -18.88 -6.49
C PRO A 57 -7.14 -18.60 -5.16
N GLY A 58 -7.84 -17.46 -5.09
CA GLY A 58 -8.58 -17.04 -3.90
C GLY A 58 -7.77 -16.31 -2.81
N LYS A 59 -6.48 -16.02 -3.00
CA LYS A 59 -5.62 -15.38 -1.98
C LYS A 59 -5.06 -14.00 -2.34
N TRP A 60 -5.67 -13.30 -3.31
CA TRP A 60 -5.30 -11.94 -3.74
C TRP A 60 -5.72 -10.84 -2.75
N ALA A 61 -5.77 -11.17 -1.45
CA ALA A 61 -6.04 -10.20 -0.41
C ALA A 61 -4.82 -9.27 -0.25
N PRO A 62 -5.04 -7.97 -0.04
CA PRO A 62 -3.96 -7.06 0.30
C PRO A 62 -3.28 -7.43 1.61
N HIS A 63 -1.95 -7.40 1.63
CA HIS A 63 -1.11 -7.63 2.80
C HIS A 63 -0.24 -6.40 3.02
N ILE A 64 -0.02 -6.04 4.29
CA ILE A 64 0.93 -4.99 4.67
C ILE A 64 2.16 -5.62 5.31
N HIS A 65 3.33 -5.26 4.80
CA HIS A 65 4.64 -5.76 5.23
C HIS A 65 5.51 -4.58 5.67
N ARG A 66 6.32 -4.76 6.71
CA ARG A 66 7.29 -3.75 7.18
C ARG A 66 8.71 -4.11 6.74
N ALA A 67 9.65 -3.17 6.82
CA ALA A 67 11.07 -3.44 6.59
C ALA A 67 11.64 -4.53 7.53
N SER A 68 12.66 -5.23 7.04
CA SER A 68 13.13 -6.61 7.32
C SER A 68 13.35 -7.09 8.76
N ASN A 69 13.05 -6.30 9.80
CA ASN A 69 13.22 -6.72 11.19
C ASN A 69 11.91 -7.15 11.87
N VAL A 70 10.78 -7.14 11.16
CA VAL A 70 9.47 -7.46 11.74
C VAL A 70 8.84 -8.65 11.01
N ALA A 71 8.94 -9.83 11.62
CA ALA A 71 8.24 -11.04 11.21
C ALA A 71 6.71 -10.98 11.43
N LYS A 72 6.07 -9.82 11.26
CA LYS A 72 4.62 -9.66 11.35
C LYS A 72 4.05 -9.39 9.96
N LYS A 73 3.51 -10.45 9.35
CA LYS A 73 2.41 -10.29 8.38
C LYS A 73 1.21 -9.76 9.17
N LEU A 74 0.85 -8.50 8.98
CA LEU A 74 -0.47 -8.04 9.42
C LEU A 74 -1.47 -8.61 8.41
N TYR A 75 -2.01 -9.79 8.75
CA TYR A 75 -3.10 -10.41 8.01
C TYR A 75 -4.34 -9.55 8.24
N PHE A 76 -4.64 -8.66 7.29
CA PHE A 76 -5.95 -8.05 7.24
C PHE A 76 -6.88 -9.09 6.62
N GLY A 77 -7.84 -9.54 7.41
CA GLY A 77 -8.77 -10.59 7.05
C GLY A 77 -9.31 -10.36 5.64
N VAL A 78 -9.20 -11.41 4.84
CA VAL A 78 -9.70 -11.60 3.47
C VAL A 78 -11.21 -11.33 3.33
N THR A 79 -11.90 -10.86 4.38
CA THR A 79 -13.35 -10.70 4.40
C THR A 79 -13.82 -9.50 3.59
N THR A 80 -12.96 -8.52 3.26
CA THR A 80 -13.42 -7.32 2.57
C THR A 80 -12.62 -7.02 1.30
N LEU A 81 -13.34 -7.00 0.17
CA LEU A 81 -12.84 -6.52 -1.12
C LEU A 81 -13.02 -4.99 -1.25
N ASN A 82 -13.24 -4.31 -0.11
CA ASN A 82 -13.58 -2.90 -0.03
C ASN A 82 -12.30 -2.06 -0.01
N TRP A 83 -12.01 -1.41 -1.13
CA TRP A 83 -10.81 -0.59 -1.28
C TRP A 83 -10.72 0.55 -0.26
N ASN A 84 -11.84 1.08 0.23
CA ASN A 84 -11.81 2.15 1.22
C ASN A 84 -11.33 1.65 2.59
N GLU A 85 -11.82 0.49 3.05
CA GLU A 85 -11.35 -0.11 4.30
C GLU A 85 -9.88 -0.51 4.21
N ILE A 86 -9.45 -1.03 3.05
CA ILE A 86 -8.03 -1.34 2.79
C ILE A 86 -7.17 -0.07 2.91
N LYS A 87 -7.61 1.04 2.33
CA LYS A 87 -6.93 2.35 2.47
C LYS A 87 -6.90 2.83 3.91
N GLU A 88 -7.98 2.67 4.68
CA GLU A 88 -8.03 3.08 6.08
C GLU A 88 -7.05 2.28 6.94
N ASN A 89 -6.98 0.97 6.73
CA ASN A 89 -6.01 0.10 7.41
C ASN A 89 -4.57 0.44 7.03
N PHE A 90 -4.33 0.69 5.75
CA PHE A 90 -3.01 1.13 5.28
C PHE A 90 -2.61 2.49 5.86
N LEU A 91 -3.55 3.44 5.93
CA LEU A 91 -3.35 4.73 6.57
C LEU A 91 -3.00 4.58 8.05
N ALA A 92 -3.70 3.70 8.79
CA ALA A 92 -3.39 3.44 10.19
C ALA A 92 -1.96 2.89 10.36
N ALA A 93 -1.54 1.97 9.48
CA ALA A 93 -0.18 1.43 9.48
C ALA A 93 0.87 2.51 9.15
N ILE A 94 0.60 3.39 8.17
CA ILE A 94 1.48 4.51 7.83
C ILE A 94 1.64 5.45 9.01
N ILE A 95 0.53 5.88 9.63
CA ILE A 95 0.54 6.81 10.77
C ILE A 95 1.35 6.23 11.94
N ALA A 96 1.23 4.93 12.18
CA ALA A 96 2.00 4.26 13.22
C ALA A 96 3.52 4.27 12.96
N GLU A 97 3.96 4.36 11.70
CA GLU A 97 5.39 4.42 11.35
C GLU A 97 5.93 5.85 11.29
N ILE A 98 5.15 6.80 10.78
CA ILE A 98 5.65 8.16 10.51
C ILE A 98 5.29 9.18 11.58
N GLY A 99 4.32 8.89 12.45
CA GLY A 99 3.85 9.79 13.51
C GLY A 99 2.46 10.38 13.23
N HIS A 100 1.75 10.70 14.32
CA HIS A 100 0.40 11.26 14.28
C HIS A 100 0.34 12.69 13.73
N GLU A 101 1.44 13.44 13.86
CA GLU A 101 1.60 14.79 13.33
C GLU A 101 1.44 14.85 11.80
N TYR A 102 1.74 13.77 11.07
CA TYR A 102 1.60 13.71 9.61
C TYR A 102 0.30 13.04 9.15
N LYS A 103 -0.65 12.78 10.06
CA LYS A 103 -1.92 12.10 9.75
C LYS A 103 -2.68 12.73 8.59
N THR A 104 -2.79 14.06 8.57
CA THR A 104 -3.55 14.77 7.53
C THR A 104 -2.91 14.60 6.14
N ASP A 105 -1.60 14.68 6.07
CA ASP A 105 -0.85 14.56 4.81
C ASP A 105 -0.87 13.11 4.31
N ALA A 106 -0.66 12.14 5.22
CA ALA A 106 -0.78 10.72 4.90
C ALA A 106 -2.18 10.38 4.37
N LYS A 107 -3.23 10.93 4.98
CA LYS A 107 -4.61 10.74 4.52
C LYS A 107 -4.81 11.27 3.10
N LYS A 108 -4.33 12.47 2.79
CA LYS A 108 -4.41 13.04 1.43
C LYS A 108 -3.72 12.14 0.41
N ALA A 109 -2.52 11.65 0.73
CA ALA A 109 -1.76 10.77 -0.16
C ALA A 109 -2.48 9.43 -0.40
N VAL A 110 -2.98 8.79 0.66
CA VAL A 110 -3.67 7.50 0.57
C VAL A 110 -4.98 7.61 -0.21
N VAL A 111 -5.73 8.71 -0.09
CA VAL A 111 -6.98 8.92 -0.85
C VAL A 111 -6.73 8.92 -2.36
N ASN A 112 -5.57 9.41 -2.79
CA ASN A 112 -5.17 9.47 -4.20
C ASN A 112 -4.72 8.12 -4.78
N LEU A 113 -4.65 7.05 -3.98
CA LEU A 113 -4.36 5.71 -4.48
C LEU A 113 -5.54 5.16 -5.29
N LEU A 114 -5.24 4.77 -6.53
CA LEU A 114 -6.21 4.16 -7.43
C LEU A 114 -6.65 2.78 -6.91
N SER A 115 -7.92 2.47 -7.11
CA SER A 115 -8.40 1.12 -6.89
C SER A 115 -7.77 0.18 -7.93
N PRO A 116 -7.25 -1.00 -7.54
CA PRO A 116 -6.72 -1.98 -8.49
C PRO A 116 -7.80 -2.53 -9.45
N LYS A 117 -9.09 -2.24 -9.21
CA LYS A 117 -10.22 -2.65 -10.06
C LYS A 117 -10.32 -1.83 -11.37
N LEU A 118 -9.77 -0.61 -11.40
CA LEU A 118 -9.92 0.35 -12.51
C LEU A 118 -8.96 0.08 -13.66
#